data_AF-V9LJK8-F1
#
_entry.id   AF-V9LJK8-F1
#
_cell.length_a   1.000
_cell.length_b   1.000
_cell.length_c   1.000
_cell.angle_alpha   90.00
_cell.angle_beta   90.00
_cell.angle_gamma   90.00
#
_symmetry.space_group_name_H-M   'P 1'
#
loop_
_entity.id
_entity.type
_entity.pdbx_description
1 polymer ?
#
loop_
_entity_poly.entity_id
_entity_poly.type
_entity_poly.pdbx_seq_one_letter_code
_entity_poly.pdbx_strand_id
1 'polypeptide(L)'
;RYAGVCTEVGDDLTCSCQFQCHTNYIPVCGSNGDAYQNECFLRLAACKYQKEITVITDGPCYTENGSGSGEGEYEGSGTERRPKHAKCGKCKYGAECDEDAEDVWCVCNIDCIRFNYNPVCASNGKSYDSPCLVKEASCQRQERIEGKHLGKCLDDASSPG
;
A
#
# COMPACT_ATOMS: atom_id res chain seq x y z
N ARG A 1 -5.54 -28.86 -15.97
CA ARG A 1 -4.10 -29.10 -15.80
C ARG A 1 -3.62 -28.54 -14.47
N TYR A 2 -4.09 -27.37 -14.04
CA TYR A 2 -3.74 -26.81 -12.74
C TYR A 2 -4.88 -27.03 -11.74
N ALA A 3 -4.67 -27.96 -10.80
CA ALA A 3 -5.53 -28.32 -9.67
C ALA A 3 -6.99 -28.78 -9.94
N GLY A 4 -7.53 -28.62 -11.15
CA GLY A 4 -8.86 -29.12 -11.55
C GLY A 4 -8.84 -30.21 -12.63
N VAL A 5 -9.99 -30.85 -12.82
CA VAL A 5 -10.20 -31.90 -13.82
C VAL A 5 -10.48 -31.24 -15.17
N CYS A 6 -9.69 -31.56 -16.19
CA CYS A 6 -9.92 -31.07 -17.55
C CYS A 6 -10.27 -32.21 -18.47
N THR A 7 -11.25 -31.96 -19.33
CA THR A 7 -11.72 -32.90 -20.33
C THR A 7 -11.59 -32.25 -21.69
N GLU A 8 -11.00 -32.98 -22.62
CA GLU A 8 -10.91 -32.57 -24.02
C GLU A 8 -12.27 -32.89 -24.67
N VAL A 9 -12.98 -31.85 -25.11
CA VAL A 9 -14.27 -31.97 -25.79
C VAL A 9 -14.07 -31.43 -27.21
N GLY A 10 -13.64 -32.31 -28.11
CA GLY A 10 -13.23 -31.91 -29.47
C GLY A 10 -11.85 -31.25 -29.46
N ASP A 11 -11.74 -30.06 -30.06
CA ASP A 11 -10.52 -29.23 -30.08
C ASP A 11 -10.43 -28.28 -28.86
N ASP A 12 -11.46 -28.26 -28.00
CA ASP A 12 -11.55 -27.36 -26.84
C ASP A 12 -11.22 -28.09 -25.52
N LEU A 13 -10.36 -27.46 -24.71
CA LEU A 13 -9.94 -27.95 -23.40
C LEU A 13 -10.78 -27.29 -22.31
N THR A 14 -11.86 -27.95 -21.89
CA THR A 14 -12.72 -27.45 -20.82
C THR A 14 -12.24 -27.97 -19.46
N CYS A 15 -11.97 -27.05 -18.52
CA CYS A 15 -11.52 -27.37 -17.17
C CYS A 15 -12.60 -27.10 -16.12
N SER A 16 -12.98 -28.15 -15.39
CA SER A 16 -13.93 -28.08 -14.29
C SER A 16 -13.19 -27.82 -12.97
N CYS A 17 -13.38 -26.62 -12.43
CA CYS A 17 -12.77 -26.15 -11.19
C CYS A 17 -13.73 -26.27 -10.01
N GLN A 18 -14.09 -27.50 -9.63
CA GLN A 18 -14.99 -27.76 -8.50
C GLN A 18 -14.21 -27.89 -7.19
N PHE A 19 -13.97 -26.76 -6.52
CA PHE A 19 -13.35 -26.74 -5.19
C PHE A 19 -14.38 -26.38 -4.13
N GLN A 20 -14.52 -27.23 -3.11
CA GLN A 20 -15.24 -26.90 -1.88
C GLN A 20 -14.24 -26.34 -0.87
N CYS A 21 -14.01 -25.03 -0.92
CA CYS A 21 -13.08 -24.38 -0.01
C CYS A 21 -13.74 -24.04 1.31
N HIS A 22 -13.07 -24.36 2.41
CA HIS A 22 -13.45 -23.83 3.72
C HIS A 22 -13.16 -22.34 3.80
N THR A 23 -13.89 -21.64 4.65
CA THR A 23 -13.70 -20.20 4.90
C THR A 23 -12.69 -19.89 6.01
N ASN A 24 -12.03 -20.91 6.57
CA ASN A 24 -10.94 -20.68 7.52
C ASN A 24 -9.85 -19.84 6.85
N TYR A 25 -9.48 -18.77 7.54
CA TYR A 25 -8.47 -17.81 7.09
C TYR A 25 -7.09 -18.30 7.51
N ILE A 26 -6.34 -18.84 6.54
CA ILE A 26 -4.97 -19.34 6.71
C ILE A 26 -4.20 -18.84 5.48
N PRO A 27 -3.74 -17.57 5.48
CA PRO A 27 -3.31 -16.92 4.27
C PRO A 27 -2.05 -17.57 3.68
N VAL A 28 -1.94 -17.54 2.35
CA VAL A 28 -0.76 -18.03 1.61
C VAL A 28 -0.37 -17.06 0.50
N CYS A 29 0.92 -16.94 0.23
CA CYS A 29 1.44 -16.15 -0.88
C CYS A 29 1.58 -17.03 -2.12
N GLY A 30 0.92 -16.66 -3.21
CA GLY A 30 1.04 -17.33 -4.49
C GLY A 30 2.28 -16.92 -5.28
N SER A 31 2.72 -17.79 -6.20
CA SER A 31 3.86 -17.53 -7.09
C SER A 31 3.65 -16.37 -8.07
N ASN A 32 2.42 -15.93 -8.21
CA ASN A 32 2.02 -14.73 -8.95
C ASN A 32 2.13 -13.43 -8.13
N GLY A 33 2.56 -13.50 -6.86
CA GLY A 33 2.65 -12.35 -5.96
C GLY A 33 1.32 -11.93 -5.34
N ASP A 34 0.24 -12.70 -5.54
CA ASP A 34 -1.07 -12.46 -4.93
C ASP A 34 -1.22 -13.27 -3.63
N ALA A 35 -1.84 -12.65 -2.62
CA ALA A 35 -2.18 -13.33 -1.36
C ALA A 35 -3.57 -13.98 -1.45
N TYR A 36 -3.68 -15.23 -1.01
CA TYR A 36 -4.92 -15.99 -0.99
C TYR A 36 -5.35 -16.29 0.44
N GLN A 37 -6.67 -16.27 0.69
CA GLN A 37 -7.26 -16.52 2.01
C GLN A 37 -6.88 -17.90 2.58
N ASN A 38 -6.70 -18.89 1.70
CA ASN A 38 -6.09 -20.17 2.02
C ASN A 38 -5.62 -20.88 0.74
N GLU A 39 -4.91 -22.00 0.92
CA GLU A 39 -4.38 -22.81 -0.18
C GLU A 39 -5.48 -23.33 -1.12
N CYS A 40 -6.70 -23.60 -0.62
CA CYS A 40 -7.81 -24.02 -1.48
C CYS A 40 -8.21 -22.90 -2.44
N PHE A 41 -8.30 -21.65 -1.97
CA PHE A 41 -8.58 -20.51 -2.84
C PHE A 41 -7.46 -20.24 -3.85
N LEU A 42 -6.20 -20.47 -3.47
CA LEU A 42 -5.06 -20.41 -4.39
C LEU A 42 -5.21 -21.45 -5.52
N ARG A 43 -5.50 -22.70 -5.19
CA ARG A 43 -5.72 -23.77 -6.18
C ARG A 43 -6.94 -23.51 -7.07
N LEU A 44 -8.01 -22.98 -6.50
CA LEU A 44 -9.19 -22.56 -7.25
C LEU A 44 -8.83 -21.47 -8.28
N ALA A 45 -8.02 -20.49 -7.89
CA ALA A 45 -7.54 -19.45 -8.79
C ALA A 45 -6.64 -20.03 -9.89
N ALA A 46 -5.67 -20.88 -9.54
CA ALA A 46 -4.81 -21.58 -10.49
C ALA A 46 -5.63 -22.31 -11.56
N CYS A 47 -6.68 -23.01 -11.13
CA CYS A 47 -7.61 -23.69 -12.03
C CYS A 47 -8.42 -22.70 -12.89
N LYS A 48 -9.06 -21.69 -12.29
CA LYS A 48 -9.90 -20.74 -13.05
C LYS A 48 -9.13 -19.97 -14.11
N TYR A 49 -7.92 -19.54 -13.78
CA TYR A 49 -7.08 -18.77 -14.69
C TYR A 49 -6.23 -19.65 -15.61
N GLN A 50 -6.27 -20.98 -15.44
CA GLN A 50 -5.40 -21.93 -16.12
C GLN A 50 -3.92 -21.52 -16.05
N LYS A 51 -3.49 -21.08 -14.87
CA LYS A 51 -2.11 -20.67 -14.58
C LYS A 51 -1.56 -21.52 -13.47
N GLU A 52 -0.28 -21.84 -13.56
CA GLU A 52 0.44 -22.43 -12.45
C GLU A 52 0.62 -21.36 -11.36
N ILE A 53 -0.01 -21.60 -10.21
CA ILE A 53 0.15 -20.79 -9.01
C ILE A 53 0.51 -21.75 -7.90
N THR A 54 1.70 -21.60 -7.33
CA THR A 54 2.19 -22.40 -6.21
C THR A 54 2.30 -21.52 -4.97
N VAL A 55 2.28 -22.12 -3.78
CA VAL A 55 2.55 -21.39 -2.55
C VAL A 55 4.06 -21.07 -2.52
N ILE A 56 4.42 -19.80 -2.42
CA ILE A 56 5.80 -19.36 -2.12
C ILE A 56 6.03 -19.41 -0.61
N THR A 57 5.10 -18.86 0.17
CA THR A 57 5.25 -18.72 1.62
C THR A 57 3.90 -18.91 2.31
N ASP A 58 3.90 -19.50 3.50
CA ASP A 58 2.80 -19.37 4.44
C ASP A 58 2.68 -17.91 4.92
N GLY A 59 1.45 -17.40 5.03
CA GLY A 59 1.18 -15.98 5.24
C GLY A 59 0.91 -15.19 3.95
N PRO A 60 0.47 -13.93 4.06
CA PRO A 60 0.27 -13.06 2.91
C PRO A 60 1.60 -12.74 2.22
N CYS A 61 1.57 -12.42 0.93
CA CYS A 61 2.78 -11.98 0.23
C CYS A 61 3.39 -10.76 0.92
N TYR A 62 4.71 -10.82 1.16
CA TYR A 62 5.46 -9.68 1.63
C TYR A 62 5.29 -8.56 0.60
N THR A 63 4.55 -7.51 0.96
CA THR A 63 4.61 -6.28 0.18
C THR A 63 6.03 -5.77 0.36
N GLU A 64 6.83 -5.75 -0.71
CA GLU A 64 8.09 -5.02 -0.72
C GLU A 64 7.78 -3.55 -0.40
N ASN A 65 7.84 -3.23 0.89
CA ASN A 65 8.10 -1.92 1.44
C ASN A 65 8.53 -2.10 2.90
N GLY A 66 9.77 -2.56 3.07
CA GLY A 66 10.58 -2.27 4.25
C GLY A 66 10.51 -3.29 5.38
N SER A 67 11.64 -3.97 5.58
CA SER A 67 12.01 -4.69 6.79
C SER A 67 11.71 -3.93 8.06
N GLY A 68 11.06 -4.60 9.01
CA GLY A 68 10.96 -4.19 10.41
C GLY A 68 10.59 -5.41 11.23
N SER A 69 11.60 -6.09 11.76
CA SER A 69 11.44 -7.18 12.72
C SER A 69 10.57 -6.73 13.89
N GLY A 70 9.48 -7.46 14.11
CA GLY A 70 8.60 -7.29 15.26
C GLY A 70 8.21 -8.68 15.76
N GLU A 71 9.16 -9.36 16.38
CA GLU A 71 8.86 -10.46 17.27
C GLU A 71 8.15 -9.89 18.51
N GLY A 72 6.83 -10.05 18.51
CA GLY A 72 5.93 -9.64 19.58
C GLY A 72 5.02 -10.81 19.92
N GLU A 73 5.54 -11.74 20.70
CA GLU A 73 4.77 -12.76 21.40
C GLU A 73 4.24 -12.13 22.70
N TYR A 74 2.92 -12.05 22.90
CA TYR A 74 2.28 -12.22 24.22
C TYR A 74 0.74 -12.14 24.12
N GLU A 75 0.08 -13.00 24.90
CA GLU A 75 -1.32 -13.42 24.84
C GLU A 75 -2.36 -12.45 25.42
N GLY A 76 -3.62 -12.60 25.00
CA GLY A 76 -4.78 -12.06 25.71
C GLY A 76 -6.12 -12.43 25.07
N SER A 77 -6.80 -13.44 25.65
CA SER A 77 -8.17 -13.88 25.36
C SER A 77 -9.25 -12.81 25.61
N GLY A 78 -10.30 -12.78 24.78
CA GLY A 78 -11.62 -12.31 25.25
C GLY A 78 -12.51 -11.56 24.25
N THR A 79 -13.42 -12.31 23.62
CA THR A 79 -14.79 -11.93 23.24
C THR A 79 -15.02 -10.91 22.11
N GLU A 80 -15.89 -11.34 21.20
CA GLU A 80 -16.38 -10.66 20.00
C GLU A 80 -16.91 -9.25 20.27
N ARG A 81 -16.47 -8.27 19.46
CA ARG A 81 -17.34 -7.32 18.73
C ARG A 81 -16.52 -6.39 17.82
N ARG A 82 -16.76 -6.58 16.52
CA ARG A 82 -16.33 -5.77 15.37
C ARG A 82 -14.84 -5.84 15.06
N PRO A 83 -14.44 -6.04 13.78
CA PRO A 83 -13.14 -5.53 13.38
C PRO A 83 -13.28 -4.02 13.56
N LYS A 84 -12.68 -3.46 14.62
CA LYS A 84 -12.39 -2.04 14.61
C LYS A 84 -11.39 -1.92 13.48
N HIS A 85 -11.96 -1.59 12.32
CA HIS A 85 -11.33 -1.23 11.06
C HIS A 85 -9.88 -0.88 11.31
N ALA A 86 -8.95 -1.44 10.53
CA ALA A 86 -7.60 -0.91 10.41
C ALA A 86 -7.71 0.61 10.30
N LYS A 87 -7.58 1.31 11.42
CA LYS A 87 -8.07 2.68 11.44
C LYS A 87 -7.05 3.57 10.74
N CYS A 88 -5.81 3.11 10.59
CA CYS A 88 -4.79 3.71 9.74
C CYS A 88 -4.68 3.12 8.35
N GLY A 89 -5.24 3.84 7.37
CA GLY A 89 -4.73 3.71 6.00
C GLY A 89 -3.30 4.24 5.91
N LYS A 90 -2.56 3.86 4.85
CA LYS A 90 -1.28 4.51 4.52
C LYS A 90 -1.53 6.01 4.28
N CYS A 91 -1.17 6.84 5.25
CA CYS A 91 -1.24 8.29 5.11
C CYS A 91 -0.34 8.77 3.98
N LYS A 92 -0.82 9.74 3.20
CA LYS A 92 -0.13 10.24 2.01
C LYS A 92 0.51 11.59 2.30
N TYR A 93 1.48 11.96 1.47
CA TYR A 93 2.03 13.32 1.43
C TYR A 93 2.71 13.77 2.73
N GLY A 94 3.25 12.81 3.50
CA GLY A 94 3.94 13.08 4.77
C GLY A 94 3.02 13.24 5.97
N ALA A 95 1.73 12.91 5.85
CA ALA A 95 0.83 12.85 6.99
C ALA A 95 1.16 11.67 7.90
N GLU A 96 1.08 11.90 9.20
CA GLU A 96 1.24 10.88 10.24
C GLU A 96 -0.14 10.39 10.71
N CYS A 97 -0.12 9.17 11.19
CA CYS A 97 -1.26 8.44 11.70
C CYS A 97 -1.47 8.84 13.17
N ASP A 98 -2.60 9.48 13.50
CA ASP A 98 -2.93 9.79 14.88
C ASP A 98 -4.07 8.87 15.35
N GLU A 99 -3.72 7.98 16.27
CA GLU A 99 -4.59 6.91 16.77
C GLU A 99 -5.66 7.45 17.74
N ASP A 100 -5.45 8.66 18.26
CA ASP A 100 -6.31 9.35 19.22
C ASP A 100 -7.32 10.30 18.53
N ALA A 101 -7.24 10.46 17.21
CA ALA A 101 -8.14 11.32 16.46
C ALA A 101 -9.56 10.72 16.37
N GLU A 102 -10.55 11.44 16.90
CA GLU A 102 -11.95 10.98 16.97
C GLU A 102 -12.64 10.89 15.60
N ASP A 103 -12.24 11.71 14.61
CA ASP A 103 -12.89 11.80 13.28
C ASP A 103 -11.96 11.84 12.05
N VAL A 104 -10.67 12.20 12.17
CA VAL A 104 -9.74 12.33 11.01
C VAL A 104 -8.41 11.66 11.30
N TRP A 105 -8.12 10.59 10.56
CA TRP A 105 -7.07 9.65 10.92
C TRP A 105 -5.64 10.06 10.49
N CYS A 106 -5.49 10.87 9.43
CA CYS A 106 -4.17 11.34 8.96
C CYS A 106 -3.99 12.82 9.29
N VAL A 107 -3.01 13.13 10.13
CA VAL A 107 -2.72 14.50 10.59
C VAL A 107 -1.38 15.00 10.05
N CYS A 108 -1.32 16.31 9.82
CA CYS A 108 -0.11 16.98 9.35
C CYS A 108 0.65 17.59 10.51
N ASN A 109 1.47 16.79 11.18
CA ASN A 109 2.33 17.26 12.27
C ASN A 109 3.76 17.56 11.75
N ILE A 110 3.88 18.60 10.92
CA ILE A 110 5.15 18.97 10.28
C ILE A 110 5.63 20.31 10.86
N ASP A 111 6.62 20.28 11.75
CA ASP A 111 7.19 21.47 12.38
C ASP A 111 8.37 22.05 11.59
N CYS A 112 8.14 23.14 10.84
CA CYS A 112 9.20 23.75 10.03
C CYS A 112 10.09 24.78 10.76
N ILE A 113 9.91 24.98 12.06
CA ILE A 113 10.52 26.07 12.84
C ILE A 113 12.05 25.92 12.98
N ARG A 114 12.59 24.70 12.91
CA ARG A 114 14.03 24.43 13.04
C ARG A 114 14.79 24.34 11.72
N PHE A 115 14.14 24.57 10.58
CA PHE A 115 14.79 24.41 9.28
C PHE A 115 15.41 25.71 8.78
N ASN A 116 16.60 25.59 8.20
CA ASN A 116 17.34 26.71 7.65
C ASN A 116 16.69 27.21 6.35
N TYR A 117 16.74 28.52 6.10
CA TYR A 117 16.27 29.12 4.84
C TYR A 117 17.02 28.49 3.66
N ASN A 118 16.31 27.77 2.80
CA ASN A 118 16.85 27.12 1.61
C ASN A 118 15.75 27.06 0.55
N PRO A 119 15.61 28.11 -0.28
CA PRO A 119 14.48 28.25 -1.17
C PRO A 119 14.46 27.14 -2.22
N VAL A 120 13.28 26.65 -2.55
CA VAL A 120 13.05 25.60 -3.53
C VAL A 120 11.83 25.89 -4.40
N CYS A 121 11.92 25.58 -5.69
CA CYS A 121 10.80 25.63 -6.61
C CYS A 121 10.12 24.27 -6.60
N ALA A 122 8.84 24.23 -6.25
CA ALA A 122 8.10 23.00 -6.16
C ALA A 122 7.39 22.62 -7.46
N SER A 123 6.87 21.39 -7.52
CA SER A 123 6.19 20.80 -8.67
C SER A 123 4.97 21.61 -9.12
N ASN A 124 4.30 22.25 -8.16
CA ASN A 124 3.15 23.12 -8.35
C ASN A 124 3.49 24.53 -8.89
N GLY A 125 4.76 24.79 -9.22
CA GLY A 125 5.22 26.08 -9.76
C GLY A 125 5.31 27.20 -8.71
N LYS A 126 5.21 26.87 -7.42
CA LYS A 126 5.39 27.82 -6.32
C LYS A 126 6.77 27.68 -5.69
N SER A 127 7.33 28.81 -5.30
CA SER A 127 8.55 28.89 -4.51
C SER A 127 8.23 28.73 -3.03
N TYR A 128 9.00 27.90 -2.34
CA TYR A 128 8.92 27.70 -0.89
C TYR A 128 10.26 28.06 -0.26
N ASP A 129 10.24 28.69 0.91
CA ASP A 129 11.46 29.18 1.57
C ASP A 129 12.31 28.06 2.19
N SER A 130 11.76 26.85 2.31
CA SER A 130 12.50 25.65 2.70
C SER A 130 11.87 24.37 2.12
N PRO A 131 12.64 23.27 1.98
CA PRO A 131 12.09 21.97 1.62
C PRO A 131 11.08 21.43 2.65
N CYS A 132 11.16 21.89 3.91
CA CYS A 132 10.18 21.53 4.92
C CYS A 132 8.80 22.08 4.57
N LEU A 133 8.73 23.36 4.16
CA LEU A 133 7.47 24.00 3.76
C LEU A 133 6.84 23.33 2.53
N VAL A 134 7.65 22.72 1.66
CA VAL A 134 7.15 21.88 0.55
C VAL A 134 6.39 20.66 1.08
N LYS A 135 6.97 19.95 2.06
CA LYS A 135 6.34 18.77 2.69
C LYS A 135 5.10 19.16 3.49
N GLU A 136 5.17 20.24 4.26
CA GLU A 136 4.03 20.78 5.00
C GLU A 136 2.87 21.11 4.05
N ALA A 137 3.15 21.83 2.96
CA ALA A 137 2.14 22.16 1.96
C ALA A 137 1.61 20.92 1.24
N SER A 138 2.47 19.93 0.95
CA SER A 138 2.07 18.64 0.36
C SER A 138 1.06 17.94 1.27
N CYS A 139 1.33 17.91 2.57
CA CYS A 139 0.48 17.30 3.58
C CYS A 139 -0.85 18.06 3.73
N GLN A 140 -0.79 19.36 3.99
CA GLN A 140 -1.98 20.20 4.25
C GLN A 140 -2.93 20.24 3.04
N ARG A 141 -2.39 20.17 1.82
CA ARG A 141 -3.18 20.23 0.58
C ARG A 141 -3.56 18.84 0.05
N GLN A 142 -3.08 17.77 0.69
CA GLN A 142 -3.22 16.38 0.22
C GLN A 142 -2.88 16.24 -1.27
N GLU A 143 -1.77 16.84 -1.68
CA GLU A 143 -1.30 16.92 -3.06
C GLU A 143 0.16 16.50 -3.14
N ARG A 144 0.58 15.85 -4.23
CA ARG A 144 1.99 15.51 -4.45
C ARG A 144 2.78 16.77 -4.83
N ILE A 145 3.30 17.46 -3.82
CA ILE A 145 4.13 18.65 -3.99
C ILE A 145 5.57 18.24 -3.69
N GLU A 146 6.41 18.25 -4.72
CA GLU A 146 7.82 17.83 -4.65
C GLU A 146 8.72 18.98 -5.08
N GLY A 147 9.92 19.09 -4.49
CA GLY A 147 10.90 20.07 -4.95
C GLY A 147 11.40 19.71 -6.35
N LYS A 148 11.17 20.57 -7.35
CA LYS A 148 11.70 20.42 -8.71
C LYS A 148 13.17 20.81 -8.77
N HIS A 149 13.53 21.97 -8.22
CA HIS A 149 14.91 22.44 -8.16
C HIS A 149 15.14 23.36 -6.96
N LEU A 150 16.42 23.52 -6.61
CA LEU A 150 16.86 24.49 -5.61
C LEU A 150 16.76 25.92 -6.17
N GLY A 151 16.44 26.88 -5.31
CA GLY A 151 16.14 28.27 -5.67
C GLY A 151 14.65 28.52 -5.90
N LYS A 152 14.26 29.79 -6.00
CA LYS A 152 12.88 30.19 -6.33
C LYS A 152 12.56 29.80 -7.78
N CYS A 153 11.29 29.53 -8.07
CA CYS A 153 10.83 29.40 -9.44
C CYS A 153 11.17 30.66 -10.23
N LEU A 154 11.51 30.49 -11.50
CA LEU A 154 11.70 31.62 -12.40
C LEU A 154 10.33 32.24 -12.62
N ASP A 155 10.08 33.36 -11.96
CA ASP A 155 9.03 34.27 -12.41
C ASP A 155 9.51 34.79 -13.77
N ASP A 156 8.64 34.86 -14.77
CA ASP A 156 8.90 35.45 -16.12
C ASP A 156 9.34 36.94 -16.09
N ALA A 157 9.79 37.45 -14.94
CA ALA A 157 10.14 38.84 -14.68
C ALA A 157 11.59 39.04 -14.17
N SER A 158 12.52 38.14 -14.49
CA SER A 158 13.96 38.42 -14.31
C SER A 158 14.84 37.81 -15.39
N SER A 159 14.58 38.16 -16.65
CA SER A 159 15.65 38.23 -17.65
C SER A 159 16.25 39.64 -17.61
N PRO A 160 17.55 39.81 -17.30
CA PRO A 160 18.27 40.97 -17.79
C PRO A 160 18.33 40.85 -19.32
N GLY A 161 17.91 41.89 -20.02
CA GLY A 161 18.01 42.00 -21.47
C GLY A 161 19.44 42.13 -21.99
#